data_AF-A0A7K3RQL0-F1
#
_entry.id   AF-A0A7K3RQL0-F1
#
_cell.length_a   1.000
_cell.length_b   1.000
_cell.length_c   1.000
_cell.angle_alpha   90.00
_cell.angle_beta   90.00
_cell.angle_gamma   90.00
#
_symmetry.space_group_name_H-M   'P 1'
#
loop_
_entity.id
_entity.type
_entity.pdbx_description
1 polymer ?
#
loop_
_entity_poly.entity_id
_entity_poly.type
_entity_poly.pdbx_seq_one_letter_code
_entity_poly.pdbx_strand_id
1 'polypeptide(L)'
;MALDETRTSGTSGGGCTCGDCPHGARRGHRHAVAAFLAKRDELAAGNGLPAGVAQSASASRQWVSDELTGSARAVAERAREAGDAWLYQVWRSTLFTVWGAAGVLLVGVCVTAIGAGWSTARTAA
;
A
#
# COMPACT_ATOMS: atom_id res chain seq x y z
N MET A 1 8.23 -26.31 -40.93
CA MET A 1 7.80 -27.62 -40.39
C MET A 1 8.65 -27.87 -39.15
N ALA A 2 8.00 -28.12 -38.00
CA ALA A 2 8.56 -28.46 -36.66
C ALA A 2 9.37 -27.35 -35.92
N LEU A 3 8.80 -26.66 -34.92
CA LEU A 3 8.58 -27.02 -33.49
C LEU A 3 9.88 -26.90 -32.68
N ASP A 4 10.04 -25.82 -31.90
CA ASP A 4 9.68 -25.67 -30.48
C ASP A 4 10.76 -26.22 -29.55
N GLU A 5 11.44 -25.32 -28.84
CA GLU A 5 11.85 -25.56 -27.46
C GLU A 5 12.10 -24.19 -26.81
N THR A 6 11.00 -23.62 -26.34
CA THR A 6 10.91 -23.09 -24.99
C THR A 6 12.14 -22.33 -24.52
N ARG A 7 12.25 -21.07 -24.96
CA ARG A 7 12.77 -20.03 -24.08
C ARG A 7 11.85 -20.06 -22.86
N THR A 8 12.30 -20.74 -21.81
CA THR A 8 11.78 -20.66 -20.45
C THR A 8 11.85 -19.19 -20.07
N SER A 9 10.82 -18.46 -20.48
CA SER A 9 10.37 -17.24 -19.86
C SER A 9 9.99 -17.68 -18.44
N GLY A 10 11.01 -17.70 -17.57
CA GLY A 10 10.81 -17.86 -16.15
C GLY A 10 9.69 -16.92 -15.76
N THR A 11 8.59 -17.50 -15.32
CA THR A 11 7.42 -16.81 -14.79
C THR A 11 7.92 -15.78 -13.79
N SER A 12 7.99 -14.51 -14.23
CA SER A 12 8.30 -13.39 -13.37
C SER A 12 7.23 -13.34 -12.29
N GLY A 13 7.60 -13.88 -11.13
CA GLY A 13 6.96 -13.78 -9.82
C GLY A 13 5.44 -13.70 -9.85
N GLY A 14 4.77 -14.82 -9.60
CA GLY A 14 3.38 -14.86 -9.15
C GLY A 14 3.21 -14.04 -7.87
N GLY A 15 3.07 -12.73 -8.03
CA GLY A 15 2.75 -11.79 -6.96
C GLY A 15 1.25 -11.76 -6.79
N CYS A 16 0.80 -12.01 -5.57
CA CYS A 16 -0.60 -11.97 -5.15
C CYS A 16 -1.36 -10.79 -5.81
N THR A 17 -2.32 -11.11 -6.67
CA THR A 17 -3.21 -10.17 -7.39
C THR A 17 -4.47 -9.85 -6.58
N CYS A 18 -4.48 -10.17 -5.29
CA CYS A 18 -5.57 -9.85 -4.38
C CYS A 18 -5.72 -8.33 -4.27
N GLY A 19 -6.67 -7.77 -5.01
CA GLY A 19 -7.00 -6.35 -5.02
C GLY A 19 -7.29 -5.80 -3.62
N ASP A 20 -7.73 -6.65 -2.69
CA ASP A 20 -8.11 -6.29 -1.32
C ASP A 20 -7.12 -6.71 -0.22
N CYS A 21 -5.95 -7.25 -0.58
CA CYS A 21 -4.93 -7.54 0.44
C CYS A 21 -4.00 -6.33 0.61
N PRO A 22 -3.59 -5.98 1.85
CA PRO A 22 -2.61 -4.92 2.10
C PRO A 22 -1.28 -5.12 1.34
N HIS A 23 -0.89 -6.37 1.07
CA HIS A 23 0.28 -6.67 0.24
C HIS A 23 0.02 -6.47 -1.27
N GLY A 24 -1.21 -6.67 -1.73
CA GLY A 24 -1.63 -6.43 -3.12
C GLY A 24 -1.71 -4.94 -3.44
N ALA A 25 -2.34 -4.16 -2.56
CA ALA A 25 -2.42 -2.70 -2.67
C ALA A 25 -1.03 -2.02 -2.70
N ARG A 26 -0.10 -2.47 -1.82
CA ARG A 26 1.28 -1.96 -1.79
C ARG A 26 2.08 -2.32 -3.05
N ARG A 27 1.87 -3.51 -3.61
CA ARG A 27 2.48 -3.91 -4.89
C ARG A 27 1.88 -3.12 -6.05
N GLY A 28 0.57 -2.96 -6.10
CA GLY A 28 -0.12 -2.15 -7.11
C GLY A 28 0.37 -0.70 -7.14
N HIS A 29 0.50 -0.08 -5.97
CA HIS A 29 1.07 1.27 -5.85
C HIS A 29 2.54 1.32 -6.33
N ARG A 30 3.39 0.36 -5.91
CA ARG A 30 4.78 0.27 -6.39
C ARG A 30 4.87 0.10 -7.90
N HIS A 31 4.02 -0.74 -8.49
CA HIS A 31 3.98 -0.93 -9.95
C HIS A 31 3.52 0.35 -10.67
N ALA A 32 2.52 1.04 -10.13
CA ALA A 32 2.06 2.32 -10.69
C ALA A 32 3.16 3.40 -10.64
N VAL A 33 3.89 3.50 -9.53
CA VAL A 33 5.04 4.41 -9.38
C VAL A 33 6.18 4.03 -10.33
N ALA A 34 6.50 2.74 -10.45
CA ALA A 34 7.54 2.28 -11.35
C ALA A 34 7.19 2.60 -12.82
N ALA A 35 5.93 2.41 -13.22
CA ALA A 35 5.46 2.77 -14.55
C ALA A 35 5.53 4.29 -14.80
N PHE A 36 5.20 5.10 -13.80
CA PHE A 36 5.34 6.57 -13.88
C PHE A 36 6.81 6.98 -14.07
N LEU A 37 7.74 6.39 -13.31
CA LEU A 37 9.17 6.66 -13.43
C LEU A 37 9.71 6.25 -14.81
N ALA A 38 9.32 5.08 -15.30
CA ALA A 38 9.70 4.63 -16.64
C ALA A 38 9.26 5.62 -17.73
N LYS A 39 8.02 6.11 -17.63
CA LYS A 39 7.49 7.11 -18.57
C LYS A 39 8.24 8.45 -18.49
N ARG A 40 8.57 8.92 -17.29
CA ARG A 40 9.41 10.12 -17.10
C ARG A 40 10.79 9.94 -17.73
N ASP A 41 11.40 8.78 -17.52
CA ASP A 41 12.75 8.51 -18.01
C ASP A 41 12.77 8.35 -19.55
N GLU A 42 11.70 7.79 -20.14
CA GLU A 42 11.50 7.74 -21.59
C GLU A 42 11.38 9.15 -22.20
N LEU A 43 10.58 10.01 -21.59
CA LEU A 43 10.44 11.42 -22.00
C LEU A 43 11.75 12.20 -21.82
N ALA A 44 12.52 11.92 -20.76
CA ALA A 44 13.83 12.52 -20.52
C ALA A 44 14.89 12.06 -21.55
N ALA A 45 14.77 10.82 -22.05
CA ALA A 45 15.57 10.31 -23.15
C ALA A 45 15.16 10.89 -24.52
N GLY A 46 14.11 11.72 -24.58
CA GLY A 46 13.60 12.33 -25.81
C GLY A 46 12.70 11.41 -26.64
N ASN A 47 12.32 10.25 -26.10
CA ASN A 47 11.43 9.29 -26.75
C ASN A 47 9.97 9.56 -26.35
N GLY A 48 9.03 9.26 -27.26
CA GLY A 48 7.59 9.37 -26.99
C GLY A 48 6.97 10.76 -27.17
N LEU A 49 7.73 11.76 -27.64
CA LEU A 49 7.17 13.07 -27.99
C LEU A 49 6.47 13.03 -29.36
N PRO A 50 5.25 13.60 -29.48
CA PRO A 50 4.60 13.76 -30.77
C PRO A 50 5.43 14.66 -31.70
N ALA A 51 5.57 14.26 -32.97
CA ALA A 51 6.36 15.00 -33.97
C ALA A 51 5.96 16.49 -34.08
N GLY A 52 4.67 16.80 -33.89
CA GLY A 52 4.16 18.17 -33.91
C GLY A 52 4.67 19.06 -32.77
N VAL A 53 4.93 18.51 -31.58
CA VAL A 53 5.48 19.27 -30.44
C VAL A 53 7.00 19.16 -30.34
N ALA A 54 7.61 18.15 -30.95
CA ALA A 54 9.06 17.99 -31.02
C ALA A 54 9.75 19.13 -31.80
N GLN A 55 9.03 19.78 -32.72
CA GLN A 55 9.51 20.92 -33.51
C GLN A 55 9.77 22.17 -32.65
N SER A 56 9.18 22.27 -31.45
CA SER A 56 9.32 23.43 -30.56
C SER A 56 9.67 23.02 -29.13
N ALA A 57 10.79 23.56 -28.62
CA ALA A 57 11.26 23.32 -27.26
C ALA A 57 10.29 23.81 -26.17
N SER A 58 9.44 24.81 -26.46
CA SER A 58 8.43 25.28 -25.51
C SER A 58 7.18 24.39 -25.52
N ALA A 59 6.73 23.94 -26.71
CA ALA A 59 5.57 23.06 -26.86
C ALA A 59 5.84 21.67 -26.26
N SER A 60 7.04 21.12 -26.48
CA SER A 60 7.48 19.86 -25.87
C SER A 60 7.47 19.92 -24.34
N ARG A 61 7.97 21.00 -23.72
CA ARG A 61 7.94 21.16 -22.25
C ARG A 61 6.52 21.24 -21.68
N GLN A 62 5.62 21.96 -22.34
CA GLN A 62 4.22 22.04 -21.91
C GLN A 62 3.55 20.66 -22.02
N TRP A 63 3.71 19.99 -23.15
CA TRP A 63 3.14 18.67 -23.38
C TRP A 63 3.69 17.62 -22.38
N VAL A 64 5.00 17.59 -22.13
CA VAL A 64 5.60 16.71 -21.12
C VAL A 64 5.03 17.01 -19.73
N SER A 65 4.83 18.28 -19.39
CA SER A 65 4.25 18.68 -18.10
C SER A 65 2.80 18.22 -17.96
N ASP A 66 1.99 18.37 -19.00
CA ASP A 66 0.59 17.93 -19.03
C ASP A 66 0.47 16.41 -18.95
N GLU A 67 1.31 15.69 -19.69
CA GLU A 67 1.35 14.23 -19.71
C GLU A 67 1.77 13.64 -18.37
N LEU A 68 2.81 14.22 -17.74
CA LEU A 68 3.23 13.84 -16.38
C LEU A 68 2.16 14.19 -15.35
N THR A 69 1.46 15.31 -15.51
CA THR A 69 0.35 15.69 -14.62
C THR A 69 -0.82 14.70 -14.73
N GLY A 70 -1.19 14.29 -15.94
CA GLY A 70 -2.21 13.26 -16.16
C GLY A 70 -1.81 11.92 -15.57
N SER A 71 -0.56 11.51 -15.78
CA SER A 71 0.00 10.27 -15.24
C SER A 71 0.06 10.27 -13.70
N ALA A 72 0.42 11.41 -13.09
CA ALA A 72 0.47 11.58 -11.64
C ALA A 72 -0.93 11.51 -11.01
N ARG A 73 -1.95 12.09 -11.66
CA ARG A 73 -3.35 11.96 -11.21
C ARG A 73 -3.81 10.50 -11.20
N ALA A 74 -3.46 9.72 -12.22
CA ALA A 74 -3.80 8.29 -12.26
C ALA A 74 -3.11 7.49 -11.13
N VAL A 75 -1.89 7.86 -10.74
CA VAL A 75 -1.21 7.26 -9.57
C VAL A 75 -1.88 7.67 -8.26
N ALA A 76 -2.27 8.94 -8.13
CA ALA A 76 -2.94 9.46 -6.94
C ALA A 76 -4.32 8.81 -6.71
N GLU A 77 -5.08 8.56 -7.77
CA GLU A 77 -6.39 7.92 -7.66
C GLU A 77 -6.28 6.48 -7.17
N ARG A 78 -5.36 5.70 -7.74
CA ARG A 78 -5.06 4.34 -7.23
C ARG A 78 -4.49 4.35 -5.82
N ALA A 79 -3.80 5.41 -5.42
CA ALA A 79 -3.29 5.55 -4.05
C ALA A 79 -4.43 5.84 -3.05
N ARG A 80 -5.48 6.57 -3.45
CA ARG A 80 -6.67 6.79 -2.61
C ARG A 80 -7.46 5.51 -2.40
N GLU A 81 -7.73 4.77 -3.46
CA GLU A 81 -8.42 3.47 -3.40
C GLU A 81 -7.66 2.48 -2.48
N ALA A 82 -6.33 2.44 -2.60
CA ALA A 82 -5.47 1.63 -1.74
C ALA A 82 -5.38 2.17 -0.28
N GLY A 83 -5.51 3.47 -0.08
CA GLY A 83 -5.36 4.16 1.20
C GLY A 83 -6.52 3.92 2.16
N ASP A 84 -7.75 3.91 1.66
CA ASP A 84 -8.95 3.72 2.49
C ASP A 84 -9.01 2.32 3.10
N ALA A 85 -8.66 1.29 2.32
CA ALA A 85 -8.58 -0.08 2.80
C ALA A 85 -7.51 -0.25 3.90
N TRP A 86 -6.37 0.44 3.75
CA TRP A 86 -5.30 0.41 4.75
C TRP A 86 -5.70 1.14 6.04
N LEU A 87 -6.31 2.32 5.94
CA LEU A 87 -6.79 3.09 7.09
C LEU A 87 -7.80 2.29 7.91
N TYR A 88 -8.77 1.65 7.25
CA TYR A 88 -9.77 0.82 7.90
C TYR A 88 -9.13 -0.35 8.67
N GLN A 89 -8.13 -1.00 8.07
CA GLN A 89 -7.46 -2.15 8.70
C GLN A 89 -6.55 -1.74 9.87
N VAL A 90 -5.82 -0.63 9.75
CA VAL A 90 -5.01 -0.08 10.85
C VAL A 90 -5.90 0.36 12.00
N TRP A 91 -7.04 1.01 11.72
CA TRP A 91 -8.01 1.38 12.74
C TRP A 91 -8.54 0.16 13.49
N ARG A 92 -8.92 -0.90 12.77
CA ARG A 92 -9.39 -2.16 13.36
C ARG A 92 -8.33 -2.84 14.21
N SER A 93 -7.09 -2.92 13.72
CA SER A 93 -5.98 -3.48 14.50
C SER A 93 -5.70 -2.65 15.75
N THR A 94 -5.73 -1.32 15.64
CA THR A 94 -5.49 -0.41 16.77
C THR A 94 -6.57 -0.59 17.83
N LEU A 95 -7.84 -0.68 17.41
CA LEU A 95 -8.98 -0.94 18.28
C LEU A 95 -8.80 -2.26 19.04
N PHE A 96 -8.45 -3.35 18.36
CA PHE A 96 -8.18 -4.64 19.02
C PHE A 96 -6.99 -4.58 19.97
N THR A 97 -5.91 -3.89 19.61
CA THR A 97 -4.75 -3.74 20.49
C THR A 97 -5.11 -2.96 21.76
N VAL A 98 -5.85 -1.85 21.63
CA VAL A 98 -6.29 -1.03 22.77
C VAL A 98 -7.21 -1.83 23.69
N TRP A 99 -8.22 -2.52 23.12
CA TRP A 99 -9.12 -3.34 23.91
C TRP A 99 -8.44 -4.57 24.52
N GLY A 100 -7.49 -5.18 23.81
CA GLY A 100 -6.66 -6.25 24.34
C GLY A 100 -5.82 -5.79 25.53
N ALA A 101 -5.16 -4.64 25.41
CA ALA A 101 -4.40 -4.04 26.50
C ALA A 101 -5.30 -3.69 27.71
N ALA A 102 -6.48 -3.10 27.45
CA ALA A 102 -7.45 -2.81 28.50
C ALA A 102 -7.94 -4.09 29.20
N GLY A 103 -8.22 -5.16 28.44
CA GLY A 103 -8.60 -6.47 28.97
C GLY A 103 -7.48 -7.09 29.82
N VAL A 104 -6.24 -7.04 29.35
CA VAL A 104 -5.06 -7.52 30.10
C VAL A 104 -4.88 -6.73 31.39
N LEU A 105 -5.02 -5.41 31.35
CA LEU A 105 -4.97 -4.56 32.54
C LEU A 105 -6.10 -4.93 33.52
N LEU A 106 -7.32 -5.12 33.02
CA LEU A 106 -8.47 -5.47 33.85
C LEU A 106 -8.31 -6.86 34.49
N VAL A 107 -7.81 -7.84 33.74
CA VAL A 107 -7.42 -9.15 34.29
C VAL A 107 -6.34 -9.00 35.36
N GLY A 108 -5.31 -8.19 35.10
CA GLY A 108 -4.26 -7.87 36.08
C GLY A 108 -4.82 -7.24 37.36
N VAL A 109 -5.77 -6.32 37.24
CA VAL A 109 -6.47 -5.72 38.38
C VAL A 109 -7.29 -6.76 39.14
N CYS A 110 -8.03 -7.64 38.47
CA CYS A 110 -8.78 -8.71 39.12
C CYS A 110 -7.86 -9.70 39.84
N VAL A 111 -6.77 -10.13 39.19
CA VAL A 111 -5.78 -11.04 39.77
C VAL A 111 -5.08 -10.41 40.96
N THR A 112 -4.73 -9.12 40.90
CA THR A 112 -4.12 -8.42 42.04
C THR A 112 -5.13 -8.19 43.16
N ALA A 113 -6.38 -7.86 42.87
CA ALA A 113 -7.44 -7.74 43.87
C ALA A 113 -7.73 -9.07 44.58
N ILE A 114 -7.68 -10.19 43.85
CA ILE A 114 -7.85 -11.55 44.40
C ILE A 114 -6.59 -12.01 45.14
N GLY A 115 -5.41 -11.67 44.61
CA GLY A 115 -4.10 -12.06 45.17
C GLY A 115 -3.64 -11.25 46.38
N ALA A 116 -4.14 -10.02 46.57
CA ALA A 116 -3.77 -9.12 47.67
C ALA A 116 -4.57 -9.36 48.98
N GLY A 117 -5.17 -10.53 49.16
CA GLY A 117 -5.59 -10.99 50.49
C GLY A 117 -7.04 -10.67 50.91
N TRP A 118 -8.02 -11.01 50.07
CA TRP A 118 -9.40 -11.17 50.55
C TRP A 118 -9.68 -12.62 50.95
N SER A 119 -9.09 -13.04 52.08
CA SER A 119 -9.64 -14.11 52.93
C SER A 119 -8.99 -14.12 54.32
N THR A 120 -9.10 -13.01 55.05
CA THR A 120 -9.31 -13.14 56.50
C THR A 120 -10.48 -12.27 56.89
N ALA A 121 -11.60 -12.96 57.13
CA ALA A 121 -12.77 -12.45 57.79
C ALA A 121 -12.41 -11.57 58.99
N ARG A 122 -12.85 -10.32 58.97
CA ARG A 122 -13.07 -9.54 60.20
C ARG A 122 -14.51 -9.06 60.22
N THR A 123 -15.43 -10.02 60.17
CA THR A 123 -16.78 -9.88 60.72
C THR A 123 -16.76 -10.47 62.12
N ALA A 124 -17.02 -9.61 63.12
CA ALA A 124 -17.30 -9.88 64.54
C ALA A 124 -16.18 -10.49 65.40
N ALA A 125 -15.60 -9.66 66.28
CA ALA A 125 -15.33 -9.95 67.69
C ALA A 125 -15.45 -8.64 68.48
#